data_AF-A0A9E3A9Z1-F1
#
_entry.id   AF-A0A9E3A9Z1-F1
#
_cell.length_a   1.000
_cell.length_b   1.000
_cell.length_c   1.000
_cell.angle_alpha   90.00
_cell.angle_beta   90.00
_cell.angle_gamma   90.00
#
_symmetry.space_group_name_H-M   'P 1'
#
loop_
_entity.id
_entity.type
_entity.pdbx_description
1 polymer ?
#
loop_
_entity_poly.entity_id
_entity_poly.type
_entity_poly.pdbx_seq_one_letter_code
_entity_poly.pdbx_strand_id
1 'polypeptide(L)'
;MTNEERMQREANLIATIRAKLPDFARMCADDSELVMLHQDSFAADYQDDEYALLGMAIKYAGIRSKEVRVIGKNRSSLGDEGDKSSKNMSSITA
;
A
#
# COMPACT_ATOMS: atom_id res chain seq x y z
N MET A 1 4.64 13.19 27.09
CA MET A 1 5.34 13.43 25.82
C MET A 1 5.22 14.91 25.50
N THR A 2 6.33 15.60 25.35
CA THR A 2 6.35 17.04 25.03
C THR A 2 6.09 17.27 23.54
N ASN A 3 5.78 18.50 23.15
CA ASN A 3 5.62 18.84 21.73
C ASN A 3 6.92 18.67 20.94
N GLU A 4 8.08 18.98 21.53
CA GLU A 4 9.38 18.78 20.90
C GLU A 4 9.67 17.30 20.62
N GLU A 5 9.36 16.41 21.58
CA GLU A 5 9.50 14.97 21.37
C GLU A 5 8.61 14.46 20.23
N ARG A 6 7.41 15.03 20.08
CA ARG A 6 6.50 14.69 18.97
C ARG A 6 7.06 15.18 17.63
N MET A 7 7.51 16.43 17.56
CA MET A 7 8.10 17.00 16.34
C MET A 7 9.35 16.23 15.90
N GLN A 8 10.20 15.84 16.84
CA GLN A 8 11.40 15.06 16.53
C GLN A 8 11.05 13.67 15.98
N ARG A 9 10.06 12.99 16.57
CA ARG A 9 9.59 11.69 16.05
C ARG A 9 9.00 11.82 14.64
N GLU A 10 8.28 12.89 14.38
CA GLU A 10 7.74 13.18 13.05
C GLU A 10 8.85 13.47 12.02
N ALA A 11 9.85 14.27 12.37
CA ALA A 11 10.99 14.53 11.51
C ALA A 11 11.75 13.23 11.17
N ASN A 12 11.99 12.38 12.18
CA ASN A 12 12.65 11.08 11.99
C ASN A 12 11.84 10.15 11.09
N LEU A 13 10.51 10.13 11.24
CA LEU A 13 9.60 9.38 10.38
C LEU A 13 9.71 9.85 8.92
N ILE A 14 9.61 11.16 8.69
CA ILE A 14 9.69 11.75 7.36
C ILE A 14 11.04 11.44 6.71
N ALA A 15 12.14 11.57 7.45
CA ALA A 15 13.48 11.26 6.97
C ALA A 15 13.62 9.78 6.57
N THR A 16 13.11 8.87 7.40
CA THR A 16 13.15 7.43 7.14
C THR A 16 12.37 7.06 5.88
N ILE A 17 11.16 7.60 5.69
CA ILE A 17 10.33 7.32 4.52
C ILE A 17 10.96 7.87 3.24
N ARG A 18 11.52 9.08 3.28
CA ARG A 18 12.23 9.64 2.12
C ARG A 18 13.46 8.83 1.72
N ALA A 19 14.14 8.22 2.69
CA ALA A 19 15.31 7.38 2.42
C ALA A 19 14.94 5.98 1.91
N LYS A 20 13.96 5.32 2.56
CA LYS A 20 13.60 3.93 2.23
C LYS A 20 12.58 3.81 1.08
N LEU A 21 11.70 4.79 0.91
CA LEU A 21 10.59 4.77 -0.05
C LEU A 21 10.50 6.11 -0.81
N PRO A 22 11.53 6.51 -1.58
CA PRO A 22 11.59 7.83 -2.20
C PRO A 22 10.44 8.07 -3.20
N ASP A 23 10.03 7.06 -3.96
CA ASP A 23 8.95 7.20 -4.93
C ASP A 23 7.58 7.32 -4.27
N PHE A 24 7.33 6.54 -3.20
CA PHE A 24 6.14 6.71 -2.36
C PHE A 24 6.07 8.11 -1.76
N ALA A 25 7.19 8.62 -1.24
CA ALA A 25 7.26 9.95 -0.67
C ALA A 25 6.97 11.05 -1.71
N ARG A 26 7.41 10.85 -2.97
CA ARG A 26 7.12 11.73 -4.10
C ARG A 26 5.64 11.72 -4.45
N MET A 27 5.03 10.53 -4.62
CA MET A 27 3.60 10.39 -4.90
C MET A 27 2.72 11.04 -3.83
N CYS A 28 3.10 10.91 -2.55
CA CYS A 28 2.39 11.54 -1.44
C CYS A 28 2.54 13.07 -1.41
N ALA A 29 3.58 13.62 -2.07
CA ALA A 29 3.79 15.06 -2.18
C ALA A 29 3.03 15.67 -3.35
N ASP A 30 2.66 14.87 -4.34
CA ASP A 30 1.80 15.27 -5.45
C ASP A 30 0.35 15.47 -4.98
N ASP A 31 -0.50 16.03 -5.84
CA ASP A 31 -1.90 16.35 -5.53
C ASP A 31 -2.83 15.13 -5.53
N SER A 32 -2.28 13.92 -5.59
CA SER A 32 -3.06 12.68 -5.55
C SER A 32 -3.71 12.50 -4.19
N GLU A 33 -5.04 12.33 -4.12
CA GLU A 33 -5.76 12.18 -2.85
C GLU A 33 -5.62 10.78 -2.24
N LEU A 34 -5.37 9.77 -3.08
CA LEU A 34 -5.30 8.35 -2.71
C LEU A 34 -3.91 7.78 -2.99
N VAL A 35 -3.41 6.99 -2.05
CA VAL A 35 -2.21 6.15 -2.21
C VAL A 35 -2.59 4.68 -2.08
N MET A 36 -2.31 3.93 -3.14
CA MET A 36 -2.50 2.47 -3.15
C MET A 36 -1.18 1.76 -2.85
N LEU A 37 -1.21 0.85 -1.88
CA LEU A 37 -0.09 0.02 -1.48
C LEU A 37 -0.44 -1.45 -1.70
N HIS A 38 0.44 -2.24 -2.29
CA HIS A 38 0.25 -3.68 -2.31
C HIS A 38 0.83 -4.30 -1.02
N GLN A 39 0.13 -5.25 -0.41
CA GLN A 39 0.56 -5.94 0.80
C GLN A 39 1.93 -6.58 0.58
N ASP A 40 2.11 -7.34 -0.50
CA ASP A 40 3.40 -7.99 -0.80
C ASP A 40 4.54 -7.01 -1.12
N SER A 41 4.28 -5.71 -1.30
CA SER A 41 5.35 -4.70 -1.39
C SER A 41 5.99 -4.40 -0.04
N PHE A 42 5.33 -4.76 1.06
CA PHE A 42 5.79 -4.58 2.42
C PHE A 42 5.60 -5.88 3.21
N ALA A 43 6.68 -6.48 3.72
CA ALA A 43 6.64 -7.74 4.45
C ALA A 43 6.47 -8.97 3.54
N ALA A 44 7.14 -8.99 2.39
CA ALA A 44 7.18 -10.15 1.49
C ALA A 44 7.72 -11.40 2.22
N ASP A 45 8.70 -11.18 3.09
CA ASP A 45 9.32 -12.23 3.92
C ASP A 45 8.86 -12.17 5.39
N TYR A 46 7.75 -11.48 5.68
CA TYR A 46 7.16 -11.38 7.02
C TYR A 46 8.12 -10.84 8.10
N GLN A 47 9.08 -9.99 7.71
CA GLN A 47 10.08 -9.44 8.63
C GLN A 47 9.51 -8.28 9.46
N ASP A 48 9.86 -8.22 10.75
CA ASP A 48 9.40 -7.18 11.69
C ASP A 48 9.71 -5.76 11.21
N ASP A 49 10.87 -5.56 10.61
CA ASP A 49 11.29 -4.26 10.06
C ASP A 49 10.42 -3.80 8.89
N GLU A 50 9.87 -4.74 8.10
CA GLU A 50 8.99 -4.40 6.98
C GLU A 50 7.56 -4.08 7.44
N TYR A 51 7.07 -4.74 8.50
CA TYR A 51 5.82 -4.32 9.16
C TYR A 51 5.94 -2.93 9.77
N ALA A 52 7.07 -2.64 10.41
CA ALA A 52 7.37 -1.31 10.92
C ALA A 52 7.40 -0.29 9.78
N LEU A 53 8.02 -0.62 8.65
CA LEU A 53 8.08 0.25 7.48
C LEU A 53 6.68 0.53 6.89
N LEU A 54 5.80 -0.46 6.80
CA LEU A 54 4.41 -0.28 6.37
C LEU A 54 3.67 0.69 7.31
N GLY A 55 3.80 0.50 8.63
CA GLY A 55 3.21 1.40 9.61
C GLY A 55 3.73 2.84 9.49
N MET A 56 5.03 3.00 9.22
CA MET A 56 5.63 4.32 8.96
C MET A 56 5.07 4.96 7.68
N ALA A 57 4.89 4.19 6.60
CA ALA A 57 4.35 4.67 5.33
C ALA A 57 2.90 5.17 5.49
N ILE A 58 2.05 4.40 6.17
CA ILE A 58 0.67 4.79 6.50
C ILE A 58 0.67 6.08 7.33
N LYS A 59 1.56 6.18 8.33
CA LYS A 59 1.63 7.39 9.17
C LYS A 59 2.06 8.62 8.38
N TYR A 60 3.04 8.49 7.49
CA TYR A 60 3.49 9.56 6.61
C TYR A 60 2.39 10.05 5.66
N ALA A 61 1.66 9.12 5.02
CA ALA A 61 0.53 9.45 4.16
C ALA A 61 -0.57 10.20 4.93
N GLY A 62 -0.87 9.79 6.16
CA GLY A 62 -1.81 10.51 7.04
C GLY A 62 -1.36 11.93 7.39
N ILE A 63 -0.06 12.16 7.62
CA ILE A 63 0.50 13.52 7.84
C ILE A 63 0.33 14.39 6.58
N ARG A 64 0.35 13.78 5.40
CA ARG A 64 0.11 14.42 4.11
C ARG A 64 -1.38 14.49 3.72
N SER A 65 -2.28 14.13 4.64
CA SER A 65 -3.73 14.09 4.42
C SER A 65 -4.15 13.24 3.22
N LYS A 66 -3.47 12.12 2.99
CA LYS A 66 -3.80 11.17 1.92
C LYS A 66 -4.63 10.01 2.44
N GLU A 67 -5.60 9.56 1.64
CA GLU A 67 -6.26 8.28 1.85
C GLU A 67 -5.30 7.15 1.49
N VAL A 68 -5.23 6.10 2.32
CA VAL A 68 -4.36 4.95 2.07
C VAL A 68 -5.21 3.70 1.90
N ARG A 69 -5.01 3.00 0.79
CA ARG A 69 -5.64 1.70 0.53
C ARG A 69 -4.56 0.63 0.36
N VAL A 70 -4.53 -0.31 1.29
CA VAL A 70 -3.69 -1.50 1.18
C VAL A 70 -4.48 -2.58 0.44
N ILE A 71 -3.97 -3.03 -0.69
CA ILE A 71 -4.52 -4.10 -1.52
C ILE A 71 -3.64 -5.33 -1.43
N GLY A 72 -4.22 -6.51 -1.52
CA GLY A 72 -3.46 -7.76 -1.55
C GLY A 72 -4.42 -8.90 -1.87
N LYS A 73 -3.90 -9.97 -2.50
CA LYS A 73 -4.66 -11.21 -2.56
C LYS A 73 -4.55 -11.85 -1.18
N ASN A 74 -5.65 -11.93 -0.45
CA ASN A 74 -5.70 -12.84 0.69
C ASN A 74 -5.25 -14.22 0.20
N ARG A 75 -4.39 -14.92 0.93
CA ARG A 75 -4.01 -16.31 0.57
C ARG A 75 -5.24 -17.24 0.44
N SER A 76 -6.40 -16.83 0.96
CA SER A 76 -7.70 -17.48 0.80
C SER A 76 -8.46 -17.17 -0.49
N SER A 77 -8.05 -16.21 -1.34
CA SER A 77 -8.65 -15.98 -2.66
C SER A 77 -8.00 -16.80 -3.79
N LEU A 78 -7.15 -17.77 -3.48
CA LEU A 78 -6.70 -18.80 -4.44
C LEU A 78 -7.79 -19.85 -4.79
N GLY A 79 -9.04 -19.62 -4.39
CA GLY A 79 -10.12 -20.60 -4.54
C GLY A 79 -11.45 -20.10 -5.11
N ASP A 80 -11.58 -18.85 -5.57
CA ASP A 80 -12.84 -18.40 -6.18
C ASP A 80 -12.69 -17.19 -7.12
N GLU A 81 -11.89 -17.34 -8.17
CA GLU A 81 -12.17 -16.62 -9.42
C GLU A 81 -12.52 -17.67 -10.47
N GLY A 82 -13.81 -18.03 -10.46
CA GLY A 82 -14.40 -18.91 -11.46
C GLY A 82 -14.06 -18.46 -12.88
N ASP A 83 -13.48 -19.40 -13.62
CA ASP A 83 -13.43 -19.44 -15.07
C ASP A 83 -14.81 -19.14 -15.68
N LYS A 84 -15.05 -17.86 -15.97
CA LYS A 84 -16.21 -17.39 -16.75
C LYS A 84 -15.74 -16.46 -17.85
N SER A 85 -14.88 -16.95 -18.72
CA SER A 85 -14.74 -16.42 -20.07
C SER A 85 -14.12 -17.43 -21.02
N SER A 86 -14.98 -18.26 -21.61
CA SER A 86 -15.09 -18.42 -23.07
C SER A 86 -15.71 -19.77 -23.41
N LYS A 87 -17.03 -19.79 -23.65
CA LYS A 87 -17.66 -20.69 -24.63
C LYS A 87 -19.06 -20.17 -24.95
N ASN A 88 -19.09 -19.10 -25.74
CA ASN A 88 -20.23 -18.78 -26.59
C ASN A 88 -19.76 -18.89 -28.04
N MET A 89 -20.07 -20.00 -28.70
CA MET A 89 -20.44 -20.04 -30.13
C MET A 89 -20.60 -21.48 -30.59
N SER A 90 -21.86 -21.90 -30.69
CA SER A 90 -22.38 -22.58 -31.89
C SER A 90 -23.88 -22.79 -31.72
N SER A 91 -24.63 -21.71 -31.90
CA SER A 91 -26.02 -21.78 -32.31
C SER A 91 -26.04 -21.89 -33.83
N ILE A 92 -26.65 -22.97 -34.32
CA ILE A 92 -27.54 -23.00 -35.51
C ILE A 92 -26.89 -22.62 -36.86
N THR A 93 -26.74 -23.60 -37.75
CA THR A 93 -26.94 -23.39 -39.19
C THR A 93 -27.41 -24.70 -39.84
N ALA A 94 -28.60 -24.60 -40.47
CA ALA A 94 -29.27 -25.48 -41.45
C ALA A 94 -29.69 -26.89 -41.01
#